data_AF-A0A074LTX9-F1
#
_entry.id   AF-A0A074LTX9-F1
#
_cell.length_a   1.000
_cell.length_b   1.000
_cell.length_c   1.000
_cell.angle_alpha   90.00
_cell.angle_beta   90.00
_cell.angle_gamma   90.00
#
_symmetry.space_group_name_H-M   'P 1'
#
loop_
_entity.id
_entity.type
_entity.pdbx_description
1 polymer ?
#
loop_
_entity_poly.entity_id
_entity_poly.type
_entity_poly.pdbx_seq_one_letter_code
_entity_poly.pdbx_strand_id
1 'polypeptide(L)'
;MMNMLKAVIDRVKKLPDLFKKGKAAVEENVLSPERSLNRYWKIGRRYFSKRLVIAVCLLLILVPLYLYLRPPALLANWLGWPTKLIEGSKQTMAFQGLGKVFTQEGDLHYIGQLSKGVYEGKGKLYNNKDVLIYDGDFKKGLPSGTGTQYNGMGQLVYQGEFKDGLYNGKGQSFHTSGKMRYDGDFKNGKLQGTGTKYFVTGQIQYTGEFVNDEYAGKGTLYNTNGKVLYDGMFLNGKYEGEGKLYNGEDQLVYAGLFAAGSYSGAGKLFGANGKPIYDGAFQNGEYSGEGTEFYSDGTLKYKGSFAAGKYQGDGKLFAATGKPQYAGAFVNGKYEGDGEKFDAQGLPLYKGQFKAGREDGKGERYDAKGTTVYKGFFQRGRIYYPGFLGLAPKAVEELLDKATDTTVDTSSASPKLSMLYDKYKMTFQLEISKDNEKDSLVTAVEVWSESGLQDIDAIVQDKDAAQAAGDDDAKPGADDAAGGTAKSQSADTKPTMIRSEGNVRVYRVGDALYYCYYTGGKLVRAMVGPAAK
;
A
#
# COMPACT_ATOMS: atom_id res chain seq x y z
N MET A 1 65.42 -24.02 -7.59
CA MET A 1 65.00 -24.98 -6.54
C MET A 1 66.10 -25.98 -6.14
N MET A 2 66.83 -26.57 -7.10
CA MET A 2 67.88 -27.58 -6.82
C MET A 2 69.14 -27.05 -6.08
N ASN A 3 69.48 -25.76 -6.22
CA ASN A 3 70.59 -25.14 -5.49
C ASN A 3 70.24 -24.75 -4.03
N MET A 4 68.97 -24.47 -3.72
CA MET A 4 68.54 -24.27 -2.32
C MET A 4 68.50 -25.59 -1.54
N LEU A 5 68.09 -26.68 -2.19
CA LEU A 5 68.04 -28.00 -1.56
C LEU A 5 69.44 -28.52 -1.20
N LYS A 6 70.45 -28.27 -2.05
CA LYS A 6 71.86 -28.58 -1.77
C LYS A 6 72.42 -27.79 -0.58
N ALA A 7 72.09 -26.50 -0.46
CA ALA A 7 72.55 -25.66 0.65
C ALA A 7 71.94 -26.07 2.00
N VAL A 8 70.70 -26.58 2.00
CA VAL A 8 70.05 -27.10 3.20
C VAL A 8 70.63 -28.48 3.59
N ILE A 9 70.85 -29.38 2.63
CA ILE A 9 71.44 -30.71 2.87
C ILE A 9 72.89 -30.60 3.39
N ASP A 10 73.69 -29.66 2.88
CA ASP A 10 75.06 -29.43 3.38
C ASP A 10 75.11 -28.80 4.78
N ARG A 11 74.08 -28.01 5.17
CA ARG A 11 73.93 -27.54 6.55
C ARG A 11 73.49 -28.64 7.50
N VAL A 12 72.60 -29.52 7.04
CA VAL A 12 72.12 -30.69 7.82
C VAL A 12 73.23 -31.73 8.04
N LYS A 13 74.13 -31.93 7.08
CA LYS A 13 75.30 -32.83 7.22
C LYS A 13 76.38 -32.31 8.17
N LYS A 14 76.43 -31.01 8.47
CA LYS A 14 77.41 -30.39 9.39
C LYS A 14 76.96 -30.35 10.85
N LEU A 15 75.68 -30.63 11.12
CA LEU A 15 75.13 -30.67 12.48
C LEU A 15 75.85 -31.69 13.39
N PRO A 16 76.19 -32.93 12.96
CA PRO A 16 76.92 -33.89 13.79
C PRO A 16 78.31 -33.40 14.25
N ASP A 17 79.04 -32.67 13.40
CA ASP A 17 80.36 -32.12 13.72
C ASP A 17 80.28 -30.87 14.61
N LEU A 18 79.24 -30.06 14.48
CA LEU A 18 78.93 -28.96 15.40
C LEU A 18 78.58 -29.48 16.80
N PHE A 19 77.82 -30.56 16.89
CA PHE A 19 77.55 -31.23 18.16
C PHE A 19 78.80 -31.90 18.75
N LYS A 20 79.69 -32.47 17.92
CA LYS A 20 80.99 -32.99 18.40
C LYS A 20 81.93 -31.88 18.90
N LYS A 21 82.00 -30.74 18.21
CA LYS A 21 82.77 -29.56 18.66
C LYS A 21 82.18 -28.93 19.92
N GLY A 22 80.85 -28.85 20.01
CA GLY A 22 80.14 -28.43 21.22
C GLY A 22 80.38 -29.38 22.39
N LYS A 23 80.33 -30.70 22.14
CA LYS A 23 80.62 -31.74 23.13
C LYS A 23 82.07 -31.68 23.61
N ALA A 24 83.04 -31.53 22.71
CA ALA A 24 84.45 -31.39 23.06
C ALA A 24 84.72 -30.09 23.84
N ALA A 25 84.11 -28.97 23.44
CA ALA A 25 84.22 -27.70 24.16
C ALA A 25 83.59 -27.78 25.56
N VAL A 26 82.51 -28.55 25.73
CA VAL A 26 81.87 -28.82 27.02
C VAL A 26 82.73 -29.79 27.86
N GLU A 27 83.28 -30.86 27.30
CA GLU A 27 84.16 -31.78 28.02
C GLU A 27 85.46 -31.10 28.50
N GLU A 28 86.07 -30.28 27.65
CA GLU A 28 87.29 -29.53 27.95
C GLU A 28 87.06 -28.40 28.96
N ASN A 29 85.97 -27.64 28.81
CA ASN A 29 85.69 -26.47 29.65
C ASN A 29 84.76 -26.74 30.82
N VAL A 30 84.04 -27.86 30.92
CA VAL A 30 83.04 -28.17 31.98
C VAL A 30 83.40 -29.39 32.84
N LEU A 31 84.13 -30.42 32.36
CA LEU A 31 84.31 -31.70 33.08
C LEU A 31 85.70 -32.00 33.71
N SER A 32 86.78 -31.31 33.32
CA SER A 32 88.16 -31.51 33.86
C SER A 32 88.53 -30.70 35.14
N PRO A 33 89.32 -31.19 36.12
CA PRO A 33 89.48 -30.56 37.45
C PRO A 33 90.08 -29.13 37.46
N GLU A 34 89.63 -28.28 38.39
CA GLU A 34 90.00 -26.86 38.49
C GLU A 34 91.35 -26.65 39.17
N ARG A 35 92.43 -26.41 38.40
CA ARG A 35 93.77 -26.14 38.94
C ARG A 35 94.55 -24.97 38.31
N SER A 36 93.93 -24.09 37.50
CA SER A 36 94.63 -22.92 36.92
C SER A 36 93.80 -21.63 36.81
N LEU A 37 94.46 -20.47 36.98
CA LEU A 37 93.88 -19.11 36.98
C LEU A 37 93.19 -18.71 35.66
N ASN A 38 93.59 -19.30 34.52
CA ASN A 38 93.01 -19.00 33.20
C ASN A 38 91.55 -19.48 33.04
N ARG A 39 91.03 -20.25 34.01
CA ARG A 39 89.67 -20.81 33.99
C ARG A 39 88.64 -19.90 34.66
N TYR A 40 89.07 -18.74 35.14
CA TYR A 40 88.23 -17.75 35.80
C TYR A 40 88.09 -16.49 34.94
N TRP A 41 86.91 -15.88 34.95
CA TRP A 41 86.72 -14.51 34.50
C TRP A 41 86.94 -13.56 35.66
N LYS A 42 87.84 -12.60 35.47
CA LYS A 42 88.08 -11.53 36.44
C LYS A 42 87.10 -10.40 36.15
N ILE A 43 86.17 -10.16 37.08
CA ILE A 43 85.21 -9.06 37.00
C ILE A 43 85.42 -8.22 38.28
N GLY A 44 86.00 -7.03 38.11
CA GLY A 44 86.43 -6.18 39.23
C GLY A 44 87.52 -6.84 40.08
N ARG A 45 87.29 -6.95 41.40
CA ARG A 45 88.22 -7.57 42.37
C ARG A 45 87.98 -9.07 42.60
N ARG A 46 86.99 -9.69 41.93
CA ARG A 46 86.62 -11.10 42.14
C ARG A 46 86.84 -11.94 40.90
N TYR A 47 87.15 -13.22 41.10
CA TYR A 47 87.31 -14.24 40.06
C TYR A 47 86.08 -15.16 40.08
N PHE A 48 85.40 -15.29 38.94
CA PHE A 48 84.25 -16.20 38.78
C PHE A 48 84.64 -17.37 37.90
N SER A 49 84.38 -18.60 38.32
CA SER A 49 84.68 -19.79 37.52
C SER A 49 83.88 -19.72 36.21
N LYS A 50 84.55 -19.80 35.05
CA LYS A 50 83.88 -19.81 33.74
C LYS A 50 82.85 -20.93 33.65
N ARG A 51 83.08 -22.06 34.35
CA ARG A 51 82.13 -23.18 34.47
C ARG A 51 80.87 -22.81 35.22
N LEU A 52 81.02 -22.17 36.38
CA LEU A 52 79.89 -21.73 37.17
C LEU A 52 79.05 -20.75 36.36
N VAL A 53 79.69 -19.81 35.65
CA VAL A 53 78.99 -18.83 34.82
C VAL A 53 78.28 -19.50 33.65
N ILE A 54 78.93 -20.42 32.92
CA ILE A 54 78.30 -21.17 31.82
C ILE A 54 77.17 -22.06 32.35
N ALA A 55 77.34 -22.73 33.49
CA ALA A 55 76.31 -23.57 34.10
C ALA A 55 75.12 -22.74 34.59
N VAL A 56 75.35 -21.56 35.16
CA VAL A 56 74.30 -20.61 35.55
C VAL A 56 73.58 -20.07 34.31
N CYS A 57 74.29 -19.67 33.26
CA CYS A 57 73.67 -19.25 31.99
C CYS A 57 72.86 -20.38 31.35
N LEU A 58 73.37 -21.61 31.36
CA LEU A 58 72.64 -22.79 30.89
C LEU A 58 71.41 -23.06 31.75
N LEU A 59 71.49 -22.96 33.08
CA LEU A 59 70.32 -23.05 33.96
C LEU A 59 69.30 -21.94 33.68
N LEU A 60 69.75 -20.71 33.48
CA LEU A 60 68.90 -19.56 33.16
C LEU A 60 68.24 -19.66 31.77
N ILE A 61 68.74 -20.50 30.87
CA ILE A 61 68.11 -20.78 29.58
C ILE A 61 67.24 -22.04 29.67
N LEU A 62 67.78 -23.12 30.23
CA LEU A 62 67.15 -24.44 30.29
C LEU A 62 65.98 -24.47 31.27
N VAL A 63 66.02 -23.75 32.39
CA VAL A 63 64.92 -23.73 33.35
C VAL A 63 63.72 -22.98 32.77
N PRO A 64 63.82 -21.76 32.24
CA PRO A 64 62.69 -21.13 31.55
C PRO A 64 62.21 -21.92 30.33
N LEU A 65 63.12 -22.52 29.55
CA LEU A 65 62.76 -23.37 28.43
C LEU A 65 62.01 -24.63 28.88
N TYR A 66 62.44 -25.27 29.97
CA TYR A 66 61.77 -26.43 30.56
C TYR A 66 60.41 -26.03 31.15
N LEU A 67 60.32 -24.91 31.86
CA LEU A 67 59.07 -24.37 32.38
C LEU A 67 58.11 -23.96 31.25
N TYR A 68 58.62 -23.50 30.11
CA TYR A 68 57.84 -23.23 28.90
C TYR A 68 57.34 -24.51 28.21
N LEU A 69 58.16 -25.56 28.16
CA LEU A 69 57.82 -26.84 27.51
C LEU A 69 56.97 -27.76 28.39
N ARG A 70 57.17 -27.76 29.71
CA ARG A 70 56.48 -28.60 30.70
C ARG A 70 56.34 -27.84 32.02
N PRO A 71 55.34 -26.96 32.12
CA PRO A 71 55.13 -26.24 33.35
C PRO A 71 54.60 -27.13 34.48
N PRO A 72 55.15 -27.00 35.70
CA PRO A 72 54.57 -27.57 36.90
C PRO A 72 53.14 -27.06 37.09
N ALA A 73 52.21 -27.92 37.52
CA ALA A 73 50.80 -27.57 37.73
C ALA A 73 50.59 -26.34 38.64
N LEU A 74 51.49 -26.14 39.61
CA LEU A 74 51.49 -24.96 40.49
C LEU A 74 51.72 -23.64 39.75
N LEU A 75 52.53 -23.63 38.69
CA LEU A 75 52.80 -22.45 37.88
C LEU A 75 51.73 -22.21 36.80
N ALA A 76 51.01 -23.25 36.37
CA ALA A 76 49.93 -23.10 35.39
C ALA A 76 48.78 -22.24 35.93
N ASN A 77 48.43 -22.41 37.22
CA ASN A 77 47.44 -21.58 37.89
C ASN A 77 47.92 -20.13 38.09
N TRP A 78 49.22 -19.95 38.34
CA TRP A 78 49.83 -18.61 38.52
C TRP A 78 50.01 -17.85 37.18
N LEU A 79 50.33 -18.57 36.11
CA LEU A 79 50.52 -18.03 34.75
C LEU A 79 49.23 -17.97 33.92
N GLY A 80 48.09 -18.37 34.50
CA GLY A 80 46.77 -18.28 33.84
C GLY A 80 46.57 -19.24 32.68
N TRP A 81 47.28 -20.38 32.65
CA TRP A 81 47.09 -21.37 31.60
C TRP A 81 45.84 -22.22 31.83
N PRO A 82 45.07 -22.52 30.76
CA PRO A 82 43.82 -23.23 30.91
C PRO A 82 44.06 -24.71 31.25
N THR A 83 43.37 -25.21 32.27
CA THR A 83 43.44 -26.61 32.72
C THR A 83 42.69 -27.54 31.76
N LYS A 84 43.27 -28.69 31.39
CA LYS A 84 42.59 -29.71 30.57
C LYS A 84 41.54 -30.46 31.40
N LEU A 85 40.29 -30.48 30.95
CA LEU A 85 39.12 -31.04 31.61
C LEU A 85 38.37 -31.97 30.65
N ILE A 86 37.75 -33.04 31.17
CA ILE A 86 36.88 -33.94 30.39
C ILE A 86 35.43 -33.66 30.78
N GLU A 87 34.57 -33.46 29.79
CA GLU A 87 33.14 -33.18 29.98
C GLU A 87 32.47 -34.28 30.83
N GLY A 88 31.61 -33.87 31.76
CA GLY A 88 30.91 -34.77 32.69
C GLY A 88 31.77 -35.38 33.81
N SER A 89 33.08 -35.13 33.86
CA SER A 89 33.92 -35.64 34.95
C SER A 89 33.66 -34.91 36.28
N LYS A 90 33.86 -35.61 37.41
CA LYS A 90 33.80 -35.00 38.76
C LYS A 90 34.76 -33.82 38.91
N GLN A 91 35.90 -33.89 38.23
CA GLN A 91 36.90 -32.82 38.21
C GLN A 91 36.34 -31.56 37.54
N THR A 92 35.65 -31.70 36.40
CA THR A 92 35.02 -30.57 35.70
C THR A 92 33.92 -29.94 36.53
N MET A 93 33.02 -30.73 37.12
CA MET A 93 31.89 -30.22 37.93
C MET A 93 32.33 -29.42 39.16
N ALA A 94 33.52 -29.68 39.70
CA ALA A 94 34.08 -28.93 40.82
C ALA A 94 35.01 -27.78 40.38
N PHE A 95 35.31 -27.65 39.08
CA PHE A 95 36.35 -26.75 38.59
C PHE A 95 35.90 -25.28 38.59
N GLN A 96 36.84 -24.40 38.92
CA GLN A 96 36.69 -22.95 38.86
C GLN A 96 37.95 -22.32 38.26
N GLY A 97 37.78 -21.39 37.32
CA GLY A 97 38.87 -20.70 36.65
C GLY A 97 38.95 -21.01 35.14
N LEU A 98 40.10 -20.75 34.52
CA LEU A 98 40.31 -20.97 33.09
C LEU A 98 40.52 -22.45 32.77
N GLY A 99 39.69 -23.03 31.90
CA GLY A 99 39.73 -24.43 31.52
C GLY A 99 39.58 -24.65 30.01
N LYS A 100 40.12 -25.76 29.51
CA LYS A 100 39.87 -26.37 28.21
C LYS A 100 39.09 -27.66 28.44
N VAL A 101 37.81 -27.67 28.10
CA VAL A 101 36.92 -28.83 28.23
C VAL A 101 36.92 -29.60 26.91
N PHE A 102 37.22 -30.89 27.00
CA PHE A 102 37.20 -31.84 25.89
C PHE A 102 36.01 -32.79 26.03
N THR A 103 35.46 -33.24 24.91
CA THR A 103 34.46 -34.33 24.87
C THR A 103 35.08 -35.64 25.38
N GLN A 104 34.26 -36.66 25.61
CA GLN A 104 34.77 -38.00 25.95
C GLN A 104 35.61 -38.63 24.82
N GLU A 105 35.36 -38.20 23.58
CA GLU A 105 36.07 -38.61 22.37
C GLU A 105 37.42 -37.88 22.20
N GLY A 106 37.64 -36.80 22.96
CA GLY A 106 38.89 -36.05 22.98
C GLY A 106 38.89 -34.78 22.12
N ASP A 107 37.75 -34.40 21.56
CA ASP A 107 37.57 -33.17 20.77
C ASP A 107 37.44 -31.95 21.68
N LEU A 108 37.95 -30.79 21.25
CA LEU A 108 37.82 -29.57 22.06
C LEU A 108 36.38 -29.07 21.98
N HIS A 109 35.71 -28.92 23.13
CA HIS A 109 34.34 -28.41 23.19
C HIS A 109 34.29 -26.95 23.68
N TYR A 110 35.07 -26.61 24.71
CA TYR A 110 35.05 -25.27 25.30
C TYR A 110 36.44 -24.83 25.81
N ILE A 111 36.74 -23.54 25.68
CA ILE A 111 37.87 -22.90 26.35
C ILE A 111 37.45 -21.56 26.94
N GLY A 112 37.59 -21.38 28.25
CA GLY A 112 37.15 -20.16 28.90
C GLY A 112 37.06 -20.29 30.40
N GLN A 113 36.40 -19.34 31.05
CA GLN A 113 36.19 -19.37 32.50
C GLN A 113 35.05 -20.34 32.85
N LEU A 114 35.25 -21.12 33.92
CA LEU A 114 34.24 -21.98 34.50
C LEU A 114 33.97 -21.57 35.94
N SER A 115 32.72 -21.72 36.37
CA SER A 115 32.27 -21.60 37.75
C SER A 115 31.51 -22.86 38.13
N LYS A 116 32.09 -23.69 39.01
CA LYS A 116 31.54 -25.01 39.40
C LYS A 116 31.18 -25.87 38.18
N GLY A 117 32.10 -25.93 37.21
CA GLY A 117 31.96 -26.68 35.97
C GLY A 117 30.97 -26.11 34.94
N VAL A 118 30.35 -24.97 35.21
CA VAL A 118 29.44 -24.29 34.30
C VAL A 118 30.18 -23.15 33.59
N TYR A 119 29.93 -22.96 32.28
CA TYR A 119 30.56 -21.87 31.53
C TYR A 119 30.14 -20.51 32.09
N GLU A 120 31.12 -19.66 32.36
CA GLU A 120 30.93 -18.34 32.95
C GLU A 120 31.95 -17.37 32.33
N GLY A 121 31.67 -16.06 32.30
CA GLY A 121 32.61 -15.06 31.77
C GLY A 121 33.04 -15.31 30.32
N LYS A 122 34.22 -14.84 29.93
CA LYS A 122 34.70 -14.95 28.53
C LYS A 122 35.08 -16.40 28.19
N GLY A 123 34.65 -16.87 27.03
CA GLY A 123 35.03 -18.19 26.50
C GLY A 123 34.76 -18.36 25.01
N LYS A 124 35.23 -19.50 24.49
CA LYS A 124 35.03 -19.95 23.12
C LYS A 124 34.46 -21.36 23.12
N LEU A 125 33.46 -21.59 22.29
CA LEU A 125 32.76 -22.86 22.13
C LEU A 125 33.00 -23.41 20.73
N TYR A 126 33.28 -24.71 20.64
CA TYR A 126 33.59 -25.42 19.40
C TYR A 126 32.58 -26.56 19.21
N ASN A 127 32.29 -26.90 17.95
CA ASN A 127 31.52 -28.10 17.64
C ASN A 127 32.43 -29.35 17.56
N ASN A 128 31.84 -30.52 17.29
CA ASN A 128 32.53 -31.80 17.11
C ASN A 128 33.44 -31.90 15.86
N LYS A 129 33.61 -30.82 15.11
CA LYS A 129 34.53 -30.72 13.97
C LYS A 129 35.64 -29.70 14.25
N ASP A 130 35.87 -29.35 15.51
CA ASP A 130 36.78 -28.29 15.97
C ASP A 130 36.51 -26.92 15.33
N VAL A 131 35.27 -26.65 14.90
CA VAL A 131 34.87 -25.36 14.33
C VAL A 131 34.33 -24.46 15.45
N LEU A 132 34.86 -23.24 15.55
CA LEU A 132 34.38 -22.22 16.47
C LEU A 132 32.92 -21.87 16.15
N ILE A 133 32.02 -22.03 17.11
CA ILE A 133 30.59 -21.70 16.99
C ILE A 133 30.17 -20.50 17.85
N TYR A 134 30.95 -20.16 18.87
CA TYR A 134 30.72 -18.95 19.68
C TYR A 134 32.01 -18.44 20.34
N ASP A 135 32.18 -17.12 20.38
CA ASP A 135 33.26 -16.40 21.08
C ASP A 135 32.64 -15.21 21.82
N GLY A 136 32.57 -15.24 23.15
CA GLY A 136 31.83 -14.23 23.91
C GLY A 136 31.71 -14.49 25.42
N ASP A 137 30.83 -13.74 26.09
CA ASP A 137 30.52 -13.97 27.50
C ASP A 137 29.51 -15.10 27.72
N PHE A 138 29.69 -15.82 28.82
CA PHE A 138 28.80 -16.86 29.30
C PHE A 138 28.28 -16.49 30.68
N LYS A 139 27.04 -16.88 30.96
CA LYS A 139 26.44 -16.83 32.29
C LYS A 139 25.59 -18.05 32.49
N LYS A 140 25.83 -18.82 33.55
CA LYS A 140 25.11 -20.08 33.83
C LYS A 140 25.09 -21.05 32.63
N GLY A 141 26.19 -21.12 31.88
CA GLY A 141 26.33 -22.04 30.75
C GLY A 141 25.77 -21.53 29.42
N LEU A 142 25.09 -20.38 29.42
CA LEU A 142 24.46 -19.81 28.23
C LEU A 142 25.22 -18.57 27.73
N PRO A 143 25.24 -18.31 26.42
CA PRO A 143 25.66 -17.03 25.87
C PRO A 143 24.95 -15.86 26.57
N SER A 144 25.73 -14.87 26.99
CA SER A 144 25.29 -13.67 27.68
C SER A 144 26.22 -12.51 27.31
N GLY A 145 25.89 -11.26 27.66
CA GLY A 145 26.83 -10.15 27.46
C GLY A 145 27.12 -9.94 25.98
N THR A 146 28.38 -9.74 25.59
CA THR A 146 28.74 -9.55 24.17
C THR A 146 29.40 -10.79 23.60
N GLY A 147 29.06 -11.13 22.35
CA GLY A 147 29.66 -12.27 21.67
C GLY A 147 29.46 -12.28 20.18
N THR A 148 30.14 -13.24 19.56
CA THR A 148 30.10 -13.53 18.14
C THR A 148 29.73 -15.00 17.95
N GLN A 149 28.66 -15.25 17.22
CA GLN A 149 28.17 -16.58 16.91
C GLN A 149 28.44 -16.94 15.44
N TYR A 150 28.85 -18.18 15.23
CA TYR A 150 29.13 -18.75 13.93
C TYR A 150 28.24 -19.98 13.70
N ASN A 151 27.98 -20.32 12.43
CA ASN A 151 27.32 -21.58 12.09
C ASN A 151 28.30 -22.76 12.19
N GLY A 152 27.81 -23.99 11.98
CA GLY A 152 28.64 -25.20 12.04
C GLY A 152 29.77 -25.30 11.00
N MET A 153 29.83 -24.36 10.05
CA MET A 153 30.91 -24.23 9.06
C MET A 153 31.86 -23.05 9.38
N GLY A 154 31.67 -22.36 10.51
CA GLY A 154 32.50 -21.24 10.93
C GLY A 154 32.16 -19.91 10.25
N GLN A 155 31.01 -19.82 9.57
CA GLN A 155 30.54 -18.56 8.97
C GLN A 155 29.85 -17.71 10.02
N LEU A 156 30.15 -16.40 10.05
CA LEU A 156 29.55 -15.43 10.96
C LEU A 156 28.03 -15.39 10.78
N VAL A 157 27.28 -15.56 11.87
CA VAL A 157 25.81 -15.52 11.90
C VAL A 157 25.31 -14.28 12.63
N TYR A 158 25.94 -13.98 13.77
CA TYR A 158 25.54 -12.87 14.63
C TYR A 158 26.72 -12.32 15.42
N GLN A 159 26.75 -11.01 15.63
CA GLN A 159 27.64 -10.35 16.57
C GLN A 159 26.87 -9.28 17.32
N GLY A 160 26.92 -9.31 18.65
CA GLY A 160 26.16 -8.36 19.46
C GLY A 160 25.93 -8.84 20.88
N GLU A 161 24.86 -8.35 21.46
CA GLU A 161 24.46 -8.62 22.83
C GLU A 161 23.60 -9.90 22.94
N PHE A 162 23.81 -10.64 24.03
CA PHE A 162 23.12 -11.89 24.35
C PHE A 162 22.54 -11.82 25.77
N LYS A 163 21.38 -12.44 25.94
CA LYS A 163 20.78 -12.69 27.25
C LYS A 163 20.13 -14.08 27.27
N ASP A 164 20.56 -14.90 28.22
CA ASP A 164 20.04 -16.26 28.43
C ASP A 164 20.07 -17.11 27.14
N GLY A 165 21.15 -16.99 26.35
CA GLY A 165 21.34 -17.73 25.11
C GLY A 165 20.67 -17.14 23.87
N LEU A 166 19.91 -16.05 23.99
CA LEU A 166 19.18 -15.40 22.90
C LEU A 166 19.78 -14.03 22.56
N TYR A 167 19.65 -13.62 21.29
CA TYR A 167 20.00 -12.26 20.88
C TYR A 167 19.15 -11.25 21.66
N ASN A 168 19.80 -10.22 22.19
CA ASN A 168 19.16 -9.19 23.02
C ASN A 168 19.96 -7.89 22.89
N GLY A 169 19.36 -6.71 23.02
CA GLY A 169 20.11 -5.45 22.88
C GLY A 169 20.60 -5.20 21.45
N LYS A 170 21.70 -4.47 21.29
CA LYS A 170 22.22 -4.13 19.96
C LYS A 170 22.97 -5.30 19.32
N GLY A 171 22.78 -5.50 18.02
CA GLY A 171 23.54 -6.51 17.29
C GLY A 171 23.41 -6.45 15.78
N GLN A 172 24.22 -7.28 15.14
CA GLN A 172 24.31 -7.44 13.70
C GLN A 172 24.15 -8.92 13.37
N SER A 173 23.27 -9.24 12.42
CA SER A 173 23.11 -10.60 11.89
C SER A 173 23.48 -10.64 10.42
N PHE A 174 23.91 -11.81 9.94
CA PHE A 174 24.48 -11.98 8.62
C PHE A 174 23.78 -13.10 7.83
N HIS A 175 23.70 -12.93 6.52
CA HIS A 175 23.31 -13.99 5.59
C HIS A 175 24.44 -15.02 5.47
N THR A 176 24.15 -16.21 4.96
CA THR A 176 25.16 -17.27 4.70
C THR A 176 26.24 -16.84 3.69
N SER A 177 25.96 -15.79 2.89
CA SER A 177 26.92 -15.15 2.00
C SER A 177 27.93 -14.24 2.71
N GLY A 178 27.77 -14.00 4.02
CA GLY A 178 28.55 -13.05 4.81
C GLY A 178 28.07 -11.59 4.70
N LYS A 179 27.05 -11.31 3.88
CA LYS A 179 26.45 -9.96 3.80
C LYS A 179 25.56 -9.68 5.01
N MET A 180 25.50 -8.41 5.42
CA MET A 180 24.61 -7.97 6.50
C MET A 180 23.18 -8.38 6.19
N ARG A 181 22.47 -8.92 7.18
CA ARG A 181 21.04 -9.25 7.14
C ARG A 181 20.23 -8.25 7.94
N TYR A 182 20.74 -7.85 9.11
CA TYR A 182 20.10 -6.87 9.97
C TYR A 182 21.12 -6.22 10.90
N ASP A 183 20.96 -4.92 11.14
CA ASP A 183 21.69 -4.13 12.13
C ASP A 183 20.68 -3.33 12.97
N GLY A 184 20.58 -3.60 14.27
CA GLY A 184 19.57 -2.96 15.13
C GLY A 184 19.38 -3.62 16.50
N ASP A 185 18.21 -3.39 17.11
CA ASP A 185 17.86 -3.97 18.40
C ASP A 185 17.23 -5.37 18.29
N PHE A 186 17.55 -6.20 19.27
CA PHE A 186 17.01 -7.53 19.44
C PHE A 186 16.35 -7.67 20.82
N LYS A 187 15.30 -8.48 20.89
CA LYS A 187 14.70 -8.91 22.15
C LYS A 187 14.28 -10.37 22.06
N ASN A 188 14.86 -11.22 22.90
CA ASN A 188 14.57 -12.65 22.96
C ASN A 188 14.70 -13.34 21.58
N GLY A 189 15.76 -13.01 20.84
CA GLY A 189 16.03 -13.59 19.52
C GLY A 189 15.27 -12.96 18.35
N LYS A 190 14.37 -12.01 18.60
CA LYS A 190 13.56 -11.32 17.58
C LYS A 190 14.04 -9.90 17.31
N LEU A 191 13.78 -9.39 16.11
CA LEU A 191 13.99 -7.98 15.79
C LEU A 191 13.02 -7.12 16.62
N GLN A 192 13.55 -6.06 17.23
CA GLN A 192 12.82 -5.15 18.10
C GLN A 192 13.36 -3.73 17.88
N GLY A 193 12.67 -2.70 18.36
CA GLY A 193 13.24 -1.36 18.43
C GLY A 193 13.57 -0.80 17.05
N THR A 194 14.69 -0.10 16.90
CA THR A 194 15.08 0.48 15.61
C THR A 194 16.15 -0.36 14.93
N GLY A 195 16.07 -0.49 13.61
CA GLY A 195 17.09 -1.20 12.85
C GLY A 195 16.99 -1.03 11.35
N THR A 196 17.99 -1.58 10.68
CA THR A 196 18.08 -1.66 9.22
C THR A 196 18.16 -3.12 8.82
N LYS A 197 17.23 -3.55 7.98
CA LYS A 197 17.18 -4.88 7.38
C LYS A 197 17.67 -4.83 5.94
N TYR A 198 18.41 -5.84 5.52
CA TYR A 198 19.07 -5.89 4.22
C TYR A 198 18.67 -7.13 3.42
N PHE A 199 18.51 -6.94 2.11
CA PHE A 199 18.39 -8.04 1.16
C PHE A 199 19.68 -8.87 1.11
N VAL A 200 19.59 -10.10 0.60
CA VAL A 200 20.76 -10.97 0.33
C VAL A 200 21.77 -10.33 -0.63
N THR A 201 21.34 -9.34 -1.42
CA THR A 201 22.20 -8.55 -2.31
C THR A 201 23.07 -7.56 -1.54
N GLY A 202 22.73 -7.24 -0.29
CA GLY A 202 23.36 -6.22 0.55
C GLY A 202 22.68 -4.84 0.46
N GLN A 203 21.65 -4.68 -0.37
CA GLN A 203 20.86 -3.45 -0.40
C GLN A 203 19.91 -3.38 0.79
N ILE A 204 19.60 -2.16 1.22
CA ILE A 204 18.62 -1.91 2.27
C ILE A 204 17.25 -2.41 1.78
N GLN A 205 16.60 -3.20 2.62
CA GLN A 205 15.22 -3.62 2.45
C GLN A 205 14.28 -2.71 3.24
N TYR A 206 14.64 -2.39 4.48
CA TYR A 206 13.81 -1.58 5.37
C TYR A 206 14.66 -0.88 6.42
N THR A 207 14.31 0.36 6.74
CA THR A 207 14.83 1.14 7.88
C THR A 207 13.66 1.62 8.71
N GLY A 208 13.67 1.38 10.02
CA GLY A 208 12.58 1.84 10.88
C GLY A 208 12.44 1.02 12.15
N GLU A 209 11.24 1.05 12.72
CA GLU A 209 10.93 0.32 13.94
C GLU A 209 10.46 -1.12 13.66
N PHE A 210 10.71 -1.99 14.64
CA PHE A 210 10.36 -3.41 14.64
C PHE A 210 9.70 -3.81 15.96
N VAL A 211 8.71 -4.68 15.87
CA VAL A 211 8.11 -5.37 17.02
C VAL A 211 7.95 -6.84 16.66
N ASN A 212 8.63 -7.72 17.39
CA ASN A 212 8.56 -9.17 17.19
C ASN A 212 8.77 -9.62 15.72
N ASP A 213 9.85 -9.15 15.07
CA ASP A 213 10.19 -9.43 13.67
C ASP A 213 9.35 -8.72 12.59
N GLU A 214 8.28 -8.03 12.98
CA GLU A 214 7.40 -7.28 12.06
C GLU A 214 7.77 -5.79 12.00
N TYR A 215 7.54 -5.15 10.85
CA TYR A 215 7.67 -3.70 10.72
C TYR A 215 6.60 -3.01 11.57
N ALA A 216 7.01 -1.96 12.28
CA ALA A 216 6.15 -1.19 13.15
C ALA A 216 6.57 0.29 13.14
N GLY A 217 5.74 1.15 13.72
CA GLY A 217 6.07 2.55 13.93
C GLY A 217 6.43 3.26 12.62
N LYS A 218 7.37 4.21 12.67
CA LYS A 218 7.81 4.90 11.47
C LYS A 218 8.89 4.08 10.74
N GLY A 219 8.77 3.97 9.41
CA GLY A 219 9.79 3.31 8.61
C GLY A 219 9.73 3.62 7.12
N THR A 220 10.81 3.24 6.43
CA THR A 220 10.95 3.33 4.98
C THR A 220 11.27 1.95 4.41
N LEU A 221 10.47 1.51 3.44
CA LEU A 221 10.60 0.25 2.72
C LEU A 221 11.19 0.52 1.34
N TYR A 222 12.14 -0.31 0.93
CA TYR A 222 12.87 -0.19 -0.33
C TYR A 222 12.71 -1.46 -1.18
N ASN A 223 12.81 -1.30 -2.51
CA ASN A 223 12.92 -2.42 -3.44
C ASN A 223 14.36 -2.93 -3.57
N THR A 224 14.56 -4.00 -4.35
CA THR A 224 15.88 -4.62 -4.58
C THR A 224 16.84 -3.81 -5.45
N ASN A 225 16.43 -2.62 -5.89
CA ASN A 225 17.26 -1.64 -6.59
C ASN A 225 17.57 -0.42 -5.71
N GLY A 226 17.13 -0.41 -4.45
CA GLY A 226 17.35 0.67 -3.49
C GLY A 226 16.41 1.86 -3.65
N LYS A 227 15.34 1.72 -4.43
CA LYS A 227 14.30 2.75 -4.59
C LYS A 227 13.23 2.60 -3.52
N VAL A 228 12.70 3.72 -3.06
CA VAL A 228 11.65 3.73 -2.03
C VAL A 228 10.37 3.14 -2.63
N LEU A 229 9.73 2.25 -1.88
CA LEU A 229 8.39 1.73 -2.15
C LEU A 229 7.37 2.41 -1.25
N TYR A 230 7.72 2.61 0.02
CA TYR A 230 6.84 3.22 1.01
C TYR A 230 7.64 3.96 2.08
N ASP A 231 7.16 5.12 2.50
CA ASP A 231 7.68 5.91 3.62
C ASP A 231 6.51 6.37 4.49
N GLY A 232 6.41 5.85 5.71
CA GLY A 232 5.23 6.08 6.55
C GLY A 232 5.15 5.21 7.80
N MET A 233 3.94 5.07 8.32
CA MET A 233 3.66 4.31 9.54
C MET A 233 3.33 2.84 9.23
N PHE A 234 3.77 1.95 10.11
CA PHE A 234 3.54 0.51 10.02
C PHE A 234 2.88 -0.02 11.29
N LEU A 235 1.96 -0.97 11.11
CA LEU A 235 1.39 -1.77 12.19
C LEU A 235 1.33 -3.23 11.76
N ASN A 236 2.01 -4.11 12.50
CA ASN A 236 2.10 -5.54 12.22
C ASN A 236 2.49 -5.86 10.77
N GLY A 237 3.52 -5.17 10.27
CA GLY A 237 4.03 -5.34 8.90
C GLY A 237 3.19 -4.71 7.78
N LYS A 238 2.04 -4.10 8.10
CA LYS A 238 1.15 -3.44 7.12
C LYS A 238 1.29 -1.92 7.17
N TYR A 239 1.01 -1.25 6.07
CA TYR A 239 0.90 0.21 6.03
C TYR A 239 -0.29 0.65 6.88
N GLU A 240 -0.06 1.63 7.75
CA GLU A 240 -1.03 2.16 8.70
C GLU A 240 -0.80 3.67 8.82
N GLY A 241 -1.78 4.46 9.24
CA GLY A 241 -1.60 5.90 9.48
C GLY A 241 -1.09 6.68 8.26
N GLU A 242 -0.39 7.79 8.49
CA GLU A 242 0.13 8.61 7.38
C GLU A 242 1.30 7.92 6.66
N GLY A 243 1.28 7.97 5.33
CA GLY A 243 2.39 7.47 4.52
C GLY A 243 2.38 7.95 3.07
N LYS A 244 3.49 7.67 2.39
CA LYS A 244 3.70 7.92 0.96
C LYS A 244 4.08 6.62 0.27
N LEU A 245 3.35 6.29 -0.79
CA LEU A 245 3.59 5.10 -1.63
C LEU A 245 4.20 5.53 -2.97
N TYR A 246 5.18 4.77 -3.42
CA TYR A 246 5.93 5.00 -4.65
C TYR A 246 5.89 3.79 -5.56
N ASN A 247 6.05 3.99 -6.87
CA ASN A 247 6.03 2.90 -7.86
C ASN A 247 7.34 2.09 -7.96
N GLY A 248 8.35 2.39 -7.14
CA GLY A 248 9.68 1.79 -7.23
C GLY A 248 10.64 2.44 -8.24
N GLU A 249 10.22 3.52 -8.89
CA GLU A 249 11.01 4.39 -9.79
C GLU A 249 11.01 5.85 -9.28
N ASP A 250 10.88 6.03 -7.97
CA ASP A 250 10.80 7.32 -7.26
C ASP A 250 9.59 8.19 -7.62
N GLN A 251 8.60 7.65 -8.33
CA GLN A 251 7.35 8.36 -8.60
C GLN A 251 6.33 8.11 -7.49
N LEU A 252 5.83 9.22 -6.91
CA LEU A 252 4.77 9.20 -5.92
C LEU A 252 3.47 8.72 -6.55
N VAL A 253 2.88 7.68 -5.97
CA VAL A 253 1.59 7.09 -6.37
C VAL A 253 0.48 7.57 -5.46
N TYR A 254 0.73 7.61 -4.15
CA TYR A 254 -0.25 8.00 -3.16
C TYR A 254 0.41 8.69 -1.96
N ALA A 255 -0.25 9.69 -1.40
CA ALA A 255 0.11 10.30 -0.13
C ALA A 255 -1.16 10.53 0.70
N GLY A 256 -1.25 9.93 1.89
CA GLY A 256 -2.45 9.99 2.71
C GLY A 256 -2.46 8.97 3.82
N LEU A 257 -3.64 8.70 4.36
CA LEU A 257 -3.84 7.75 5.43
C LEU A 257 -4.01 6.30 4.91
N PHE A 258 -3.45 5.35 5.65
CA PHE A 258 -3.56 3.93 5.41
C PHE A 258 -4.24 3.25 6.61
N ALA A 259 -5.03 2.22 6.33
CA ALA A 259 -5.58 1.32 7.34
C ALA A 259 -5.42 -0.12 6.85
N ALA A 260 -4.69 -0.93 7.60
CA ALA A 260 -4.43 -2.34 7.29
C ALA A 260 -3.90 -2.59 5.86
N GLY A 261 -3.11 -1.67 5.31
CA GLY A 261 -2.52 -1.75 3.96
C GLY A 261 -3.32 -1.09 2.84
N SER A 262 -4.56 -0.66 3.09
CA SER A 262 -5.42 0.00 2.09
C SER A 262 -5.46 1.51 2.30
N TYR A 263 -5.70 2.28 1.23
CA TYR A 263 -5.97 3.71 1.34
C TYR A 263 -7.22 3.95 2.20
N SER A 264 -7.15 4.93 3.09
CA SER A 264 -8.22 5.26 4.03
C SER A 264 -8.18 6.76 4.33
N GLY A 265 -9.26 7.33 4.85
CA GLY A 265 -9.28 8.73 5.28
C GLY A 265 -8.85 9.70 4.17
N ALA A 266 -8.34 10.87 4.53
CA ALA A 266 -7.88 11.85 3.55
C ALA A 266 -6.60 11.38 2.82
N GLY A 267 -6.56 11.55 1.50
CA GLY A 267 -5.37 11.27 0.70
C GLY A 267 -5.42 11.85 -0.71
N LYS A 268 -4.28 11.76 -1.38
CA LYS A 268 -4.06 12.19 -2.75
C LYS A 268 -3.46 11.07 -3.56
N LEU A 269 -4.12 10.73 -4.66
CA LEU A 269 -3.68 9.75 -5.63
C LEU A 269 -3.11 10.46 -6.86
N PHE A 270 -1.99 9.96 -7.36
CA PHE A 270 -1.23 10.56 -8.46
C PHE A 270 -1.20 9.61 -9.66
N GLY A 271 -1.33 10.16 -10.86
CA GLY A 271 -1.21 9.42 -12.11
C GLY A 271 0.24 9.20 -12.53
N ALA A 272 0.42 8.47 -13.64
CA ALA A 272 1.72 8.14 -14.23
C ALA A 272 2.56 9.36 -14.68
N ASN A 273 1.97 10.54 -14.77
CA ASN A 273 2.67 11.79 -15.08
C ASN A 273 2.98 12.65 -13.83
N GLY A 274 2.72 12.13 -12.63
CA GLY A 274 2.92 12.83 -11.36
C GLY A 274 1.85 13.89 -11.03
N LYS A 275 0.82 14.06 -11.86
CA LYS A 275 -0.31 14.95 -11.56
C LYS A 275 -1.34 14.24 -10.67
N PRO A 276 -2.02 14.96 -9.77
CA PRO A 276 -3.11 14.38 -8.99
C PRO A 276 -4.23 13.92 -9.92
N ILE A 277 -4.71 12.69 -9.71
CA ILE A 277 -5.92 12.16 -10.36
C ILE A 277 -7.10 12.14 -9.38
N TYR A 278 -6.82 12.14 -8.08
CA TYR A 278 -7.83 12.28 -7.03
C TYR A 278 -7.24 12.92 -5.77
N ASP A 279 -8.02 13.80 -5.13
CA ASP A 279 -7.74 14.46 -3.85
C ASP A 279 -9.02 14.44 -3.00
N GLY A 280 -9.08 13.60 -1.98
CA GLY A 280 -10.31 13.36 -1.24
C GLY A 280 -10.21 12.24 -0.21
N ALA A 281 -11.36 11.79 0.28
CA ALA A 281 -11.44 10.72 1.26
C ALA A 281 -11.46 9.32 0.61
N PHE A 282 -10.89 8.34 1.31
CA PHE A 282 -10.80 6.94 0.91
C PHE A 282 -11.40 6.04 1.99
N GLN A 283 -12.03 4.95 1.54
CA GLN A 283 -12.48 3.88 2.40
C GLN A 283 -12.17 2.55 1.73
N ASN A 284 -11.37 1.70 2.38
CA ASN A 284 -10.95 0.40 1.87
C ASN A 284 -10.31 0.44 0.46
N GLY A 285 -9.57 1.50 0.15
CA GLY A 285 -8.94 1.69 -1.16
C GLY A 285 -9.80 2.41 -2.19
N GLU A 286 -11.10 2.60 -1.95
CA GLU A 286 -12.02 3.25 -2.88
C GLU A 286 -12.29 4.72 -2.51
N TYR A 287 -12.65 5.55 -3.50
CA TYR A 287 -13.07 6.93 -3.25
C TYR A 287 -14.35 6.96 -2.41
N SER A 288 -14.38 7.83 -1.41
CA SER A 288 -15.48 7.94 -0.44
C SER A 288 -15.59 9.37 0.09
N GLY A 289 -16.77 9.78 0.54
CA GLY A 289 -16.98 11.12 1.08
C GLY A 289 -16.62 12.22 0.08
N GLU A 290 -16.28 13.40 0.57
CA GLU A 290 -15.91 14.53 -0.28
C GLU A 290 -14.57 14.29 -1.00
N GLY A 291 -14.55 14.61 -2.31
CA GLY A 291 -13.34 14.48 -3.11
C GLY A 291 -13.36 15.31 -4.39
N THR A 292 -12.19 15.40 -5.00
CA THR A 292 -11.96 16.07 -6.28
C THR A 292 -11.21 15.10 -7.20
N GLU A 293 -11.82 14.73 -8.32
CA GLU A 293 -11.21 13.90 -9.36
C GLU A 293 -10.73 14.78 -10.51
N PHE A 294 -9.61 14.41 -11.11
CA PHE A 294 -8.97 15.14 -12.21
C PHE A 294 -8.76 14.24 -13.43
N TYR A 295 -8.77 14.84 -14.61
CA TYR A 295 -8.25 14.21 -15.83
C TYR A 295 -6.73 14.08 -15.77
N SER A 296 -6.15 13.29 -16.67
CA SER A 296 -4.71 13.05 -16.73
C SER A 296 -3.90 14.33 -16.96
N ASP A 297 -4.45 15.34 -17.63
CA ASP A 297 -3.81 16.65 -17.80
C ASP A 297 -3.88 17.54 -16.55
N GLY A 298 -4.58 17.12 -15.50
CA GLY A 298 -4.84 17.87 -14.27
C GLY A 298 -6.09 18.75 -14.32
N THR A 299 -6.85 18.72 -15.42
CA THR A 299 -8.13 19.43 -15.53
C THR A 299 -9.14 18.82 -14.55
N LEU A 300 -9.91 19.67 -13.85
CA LEU A 300 -10.96 19.22 -12.94
C LEU A 300 -11.99 18.37 -13.71
N LYS A 301 -12.25 17.16 -13.23
CA LYS A 301 -13.25 16.24 -13.80
C LYS A 301 -14.51 16.24 -12.95
N TYR A 302 -14.38 16.04 -11.65
CA TYR A 302 -15.51 16.00 -10.74
C TYR A 302 -15.14 16.59 -9.37
N LYS A 303 -16.09 17.28 -8.75
CA LYS A 303 -15.98 17.72 -7.36
C LYS A 303 -17.31 17.48 -6.66
N GLY A 304 -17.28 16.70 -5.58
CA GLY A 304 -18.46 16.34 -4.79
C GLY A 304 -18.21 15.09 -3.96
N SER A 305 -19.30 14.46 -3.53
CA SER A 305 -19.26 13.27 -2.70
C SER A 305 -19.10 11.97 -3.50
N PHE A 306 -18.46 10.97 -2.89
CA PHE A 306 -18.23 9.65 -3.43
C PHE A 306 -18.75 8.58 -2.47
N ALA A 307 -19.26 7.47 -3.01
CA ALA A 307 -19.57 6.26 -2.26
C ALA A 307 -19.16 5.04 -3.08
N ALA A 308 -18.27 4.21 -2.51
CA ALA A 308 -17.72 3.03 -3.17
C ALA A 308 -17.19 3.32 -4.58
N GLY A 309 -16.36 4.37 -4.72
CA GLY A 309 -15.78 4.79 -5.99
C GLY A 309 -16.71 5.53 -6.95
N LYS A 310 -18.01 5.65 -6.66
CA LYS A 310 -19.01 6.28 -7.54
C LYS A 310 -19.42 7.66 -7.04
N TYR A 311 -19.77 8.57 -7.94
CA TYR A 311 -20.33 9.86 -7.57
C TYR A 311 -21.64 9.70 -6.81
N GLN A 312 -21.80 10.44 -5.72
CA GLN A 312 -22.91 10.33 -4.80
C GLN A 312 -23.23 11.69 -4.18
N GLY A 313 -24.51 12.00 -3.97
CA GLY A 313 -24.92 13.29 -3.41
C GLY A 313 -24.64 14.45 -4.37
N ASP A 314 -24.60 15.67 -3.85
CA ASP A 314 -24.39 16.86 -4.69
C ASP A 314 -22.96 16.92 -5.23
N GLY A 315 -22.84 17.24 -6.51
CA GLY A 315 -21.55 17.38 -7.16
C GLY A 315 -21.58 18.20 -8.45
N LYS A 316 -20.38 18.49 -8.96
CA LYS A 316 -20.17 19.16 -10.24
C LYS A 316 -19.25 18.33 -11.12
N LEU A 317 -19.74 17.97 -12.30
CA LEU A 317 -19.02 17.25 -13.34
C LEU A 317 -18.60 18.25 -14.43
N PHE A 318 -17.37 18.11 -14.91
CA PHE A 318 -16.75 18.95 -15.91
C PHE A 318 -16.20 18.11 -17.05
N ALA A 319 -16.23 18.65 -18.27
CA ALA A 319 -15.58 18.06 -19.43
C ALA A 319 -14.06 18.23 -19.36
N ALA A 320 -13.32 17.49 -20.18
CA ALA A 320 -11.87 17.64 -20.31
C ALA A 320 -11.43 19.04 -20.79
N THR A 321 -12.36 19.84 -21.34
CA THR A 321 -12.14 21.25 -21.68
C THR A 321 -12.24 22.20 -20.47
N GLY A 322 -12.62 21.68 -19.30
CA GLY A 322 -12.91 22.44 -18.08
C GLY A 322 -14.30 23.08 -18.04
N LYS A 323 -15.14 22.86 -19.05
CA LYS A 323 -16.53 23.35 -19.07
C LYS A 323 -17.43 22.48 -18.20
N PRO A 324 -18.41 23.06 -17.47
CA PRO A 324 -19.36 22.27 -16.71
C PRO A 324 -20.17 21.38 -17.66
N GLN A 325 -20.44 20.14 -17.24
CA GLN A 325 -21.35 19.22 -17.93
C GLN A 325 -22.63 19.01 -17.11
N TYR A 326 -22.49 18.95 -15.79
CA TYR A 326 -23.62 18.77 -14.88
C TYR A 326 -23.31 19.32 -13.49
N ALA A 327 -24.31 19.91 -12.85
CA ALA A 327 -24.27 20.30 -11.45
C ALA A 327 -25.59 19.89 -10.77
N GLY A 328 -25.53 19.04 -9.74
CA GLY A 328 -26.72 18.51 -9.08
C GLY A 328 -26.41 17.23 -8.32
N ALA A 329 -27.46 16.49 -7.95
CA ALA A 329 -27.32 15.28 -7.18
C ALA A 329 -26.98 14.05 -8.05
N PHE A 330 -26.21 13.14 -7.44
CA PHE A 330 -25.79 11.88 -8.02
C PHE A 330 -26.21 10.70 -7.14
N VAL A 331 -26.61 9.61 -7.76
CA VAL A 331 -26.77 8.31 -7.08
C VAL A 331 -26.09 7.25 -7.92
N ASN A 332 -25.09 6.58 -7.35
CA ASN A 332 -24.29 5.55 -8.03
C ASN A 332 -23.74 6.01 -9.39
N GLY A 333 -23.23 7.24 -9.48
CA GLY A 333 -22.66 7.81 -10.70
C GLY A 333 -23.67 8.36 -11.71
N LYS A 334 -24.97 8.25 -11.47
CA LYS A 334 -26.02 8.77 -12.37
C LYS A 334 -26.64 10.05 -11.80
N TYR A 335 -27.03 10.97 -12.68
CA TYR A 335 -27.80 12.16 -12.31
C TYR A 335 -29.13 11.75 -11.68
N GLU A 336 -29.46 12.35 -10.55
CA GLU A 336 -30.66 12.05 -9.77
C GLU A 336 -31.14 13.33 -9.06
N GLY A 337 -32.45 13.49 -8.86
CA GLY A 337 -32.99 14.67 -8.19
C GLY A 337 -32.80 15.97 -8.98
N ASP A 338 -32.78 17.11 -8.30
CA ASP A 338 -32.63 18.41 -8.97
C ASP A 338 -31.20 18.64 -9.47
N GLY A 339 -31.07 19.14 -10.68
CA GLY A 339 -29.78 19.49 -11.27
C GLY A 339 -29.87 20.37 -12.51
N GLU A 340 -28.70 20.72 -13.03
CA GLU A 340 -28.52 21.54 -14.23
C GLU A 340 -27.50 20.86 -15.14
N LYS A 341 -27.88 20.63 -16.40
CA LYS A 341 -27.06 20.03 -17.46
C LYS A 341 -26.65 21.11 -18.44
N PHE A 342 -25.42 21.05 -18.92
CA PHE A 342 -24.80 22.06 -19.78
C PHE A 342 -24.37 21.47 -21.14
N ASP A 343 -24.24 22.31 -22.16
CA ASP A 343 -23.69 21.96 -23.46
C ASP A 343 -22.15 21.96 -23.48
N ALA A 344 -21.56 21.68 -24.65
CA ALA A 344 -20.11 21.65 -24.82
C ALA A 344 -19.42 23.02 -24.62
N GLN A 345 -20.17 24.12 -24.72
CA GLN A 345 -19.72 25.48 -24.50
C GLN A 345 -19.87 25.92 -23.03
N GLY A 346 -20.63 25.16 -22.24
CA GLY A 346 -20.96 25.41 -20.85
C GLY A 346 -22.23 26.26 -20.66
N LEU A 347 -23.09 26.36 -21.68
CA LEU A 347 -24.40 27.00 -21.57
C LEU A 347 -25.43 25.99 -21.03
N PRO A 348 -26.40 26.41 -20.20
CA PRO A 348 -27.46 25.52 -19.72
C PRO A 348 -28.25 24.90 -20.87
N LEU A 349 -28.47 23.59 -20.83
CA LEU A 349 -29.37 22.84 -21.72
C LEU A 349 -30.66 22.46 -21.01
N TYR A 350 -30.56 22.09 -19.75
CA TYR A 350 -31.69 21.66 -18.94
C TYR A 350 -31.47 21.99 -17.48
N LYS A 351 -32.52 22.42 -16.78
CA LYS A 351 -32.56 22.58 -15.33
C LYS A 351 -33.84 21.97 -14.78
N GLY A 352 -33.71 21.03 -13.85
CA GLY A 352 -34.87 20.33 -13.30
C GLY A 352 -34.51 18.98 -12.71
N GLN A 353 -35.51 18.12 -12.65
CA GLN A 353 -35.41 16.81 -12.01
C GLN A 353 -34.84 15.74 -12.95
N PHE A 354 -34.01 14.87 -12.38
CA PHE A 354 -33.38 13.74 -13.03
C PHE A 354 -33.70 12.44 -12.31
N LYS A 355 -33.80 11.35 -13.07
CA LYS A 355 -33.90 9.99 -12.55
C LYS A 355 -33.05 9.06 -13.40
N ALA A 356 -32.14 8.33 -12.75
CA ALA A 356 -31.24 7.40 -13.42
C ALA A 356 -30.51 7.98 -14.66
N GLY A 357 -30.09 9.24 -14.57
CA GLY A 357 -29.32 9.93 -15.62
C GLY A 357 -30.15 10.64 -16.69
N ARG A 358 -31.49 10.59 -16.63
CA ARG A 358 -32.38 11.21 -17.62
C ARG A 358 -33.26 12.27 -16.98
N GLU A 359 -33.67 13.26 -17.77
CA GLU A 359 -34.66 14.27 -17.37
C GLU A 359 -35.98 13.57 -17.03
N ASP A 360 -36.45 13.72 -15.80
CA ASP A 360 -37.62 13.01 -15.28
C ASP A 360 -38.22 13.81 -14.11
N GLY A 361 -39.46 14.28 -14.27
CA GLY A 361 -40.11 15.22 -13.35
C GLY A 361 -40.20 16.64 -13.93
N LYS A 362 -40.26 17.65 -13.06
CA LYS A 362 -40.40 19.05 -13.49
C LYS A 362 -39.06 19.63 -13.95
N GLY A 363 -39.07 20.43 -15.01
CA GLY A 363 -37.87 21.12 -15.47
C GLY A 363 -38.09 22.17 -16.55
N GLU A 364 -36.98 22.70 -17.03
CA GLU A 364 -36.87 23.74 -18.06
C GLU A 364 -35.75 23.38 -19.04
N ARG A 365 -36.03 23.44 -20.34
CA ARG A 365 -35.03 23.28 -21.42
C ARG A 365 -34.71 24.63 -22.04
N TYR A 366 -33.46 24.78 -22.47
CA TYR A 366 -32.94 25.99 -23.11
C TYR A 366 -32.41 25.69 -24.52
N ASP A 367 -32.43 26.70 -25.40
CA ASP A 367 -31.74 26.65 -26.69
C ASP A 367 -30.25 26.97 -26.56
N ALA A 368 -29.52 26.92 -27.68
CA ALA A 368 -28.09 27.25 -27.75
C ALA A 368 -27.76 28.72 -27.41
N LYS A 369 -28.77 29.60 -27.23
CA LYS A 369 -28.60 30.98 -26.76
C LYS A 369 -28.94 31.12 -25.27
N GLY A 370 -29.31 30.04 -24.59
CA GLY A 370 -29.79 30.05 -23.20
C GLY A 370 -31.22 30.52 -23.04
N THR A 371 -32.01 30.59 -24.12
CA THR A 371 -33.43 30.98 -24.06
C THR A 371 -34.29 29.78 -23.75
N THR A 372 -35.21 29.91 -22.79
CA THR A 372 -36.18 28.85 -22.47
C THR A 372 -36.99 28.44 -23.70
N VAL A 373 -36.86 27.17 -24.11
CA VAL A 373 -37.68 26.58 -25.18
C VAL A 373 -38.89 25.85 -24.64
N TYR A 374 -38.80 25.30 -23.44
CA TYR A 374 -39.90 24.55 -22.81
C TYR A 374 -39.75 24.53 -21.30
N LYS A 375 -40.87 24.61 -20.59
CA LYS A 375 -40.98 24.42 -19.14
C LYS A 375 -42.14 23.47 -18.91
N GLY A 376 -41.99 22.50 -18.01
CA GLY A 376 -43.02 21.48 -17.83
C GLY A 376 -42.52 20.19 -17.21
N PHE A 377 -43.15 19.09 -17.62
CA PHE A 377 -42.85 17.76 -17.13
C PHE A 377 -42.06 16.96 -18.16
N PHE A 378 -41.19 16.10 -17.65
CA PHE A 378 -40.35 15.20 -18.43
C PHE A 378 -40.49 13.77 -17.90
N GLN A 379 -40.32 12.81 -18.77
CA GLN A 379 -40.24 11.40 -18.40
C GLN A 379 -39.23 10.73 -19.32
N ARG A 380 -38.23 10.07 -18.73
CA ARG A 380 -37.18 9.35 -19.47
C ARG A 380 -36.48 10.18 -20.55
N GLY A 381 -36.32 11.48 -20.34
CA GLY A 381 -35.64 12.38 -21.28
C GLY A 381 -36.52 13.00 -22.36
N ARG A 382 -37.85 12.84 -22.31
CA ARG A 382 -38.80 13.44 -23.26
C ARG A 382 -39.82 14.31 -22.55
N ILE A 383 -40.40 15.27 -23.27
CA ILE A 383 -41.52 16.06 -22.77
C ILE A 383 -42.72 15.13 -22.46
N TYR A 384 -43.27 15.25 -21.25
CA TYR A 384 -44.35 14.42 -20.73
C TYR A 384 -45.61 15.24 -20.45
N TYR A 385 -46.37 15.51 -21.51
CA TYR A 385 -47.65 16.25 -21.42
C TYR A 385 -48.68 15.68 -20.45
N PRO A 386 -48.82 14.36 -20.24
CA PRO A 386 -49.76 13.84 -19.25
C PRO A 386 -49.50 14.35 -17.82
N GLY A 387 -48.28 14.83 -17.51
CA GLY A 387 -47.97 15.42 -16.21
C GLY A 387 -48.76 16.69 -15.87
N PHE A 388 -49.39 17.33 -16.86
CA PHE A 388 -50.30 18.46 -16.63
C PHE A 388 -51.75 18.06 -16.35
N LEU A 389 -52.14 16.82 -16.67
CA LEU A 389 -53.53 16.38 -16.49
C LEU A 389 -53.89 16.41 -15.00
N GLY A 390 -55.07 16.95 -14.70
CA GLY A 390 -55.53 17.10 -13.32
C GLY A 390 -54.93 18.29 -12.56
N LEU A 391 -54.10 19.13 -13.18
CA LEU A 391 -53.65 20.38 -12.55
C LEU A 391 -54.74 21.45 -12.58
N ALA A 392 -54.84 22.25 -11.52
CA ALA A 392 -55.68 23.45 -11.49
C ALA A 392 -55.00 24.62 -12.24
N PRO A 393 -55.75 25.63 -12.74
CA PRO A 393 -55.20 26.78 -13.46
C PRO A 393 -54.00 27.41 -12.75
N LYS A 394 -54.11 27.62 -11.44
CA LYS A 394 -53.06 28.24 -10.63
C LYS A 394 -51.75 27.42 -10.65
N ALA A 395 -51.83 26.09 -10.61
CA ALA A 395 -50.65 25.24 -10.66
C ALA A 395 -49.98 25.24 -12.04
N VAL A 396 -50.78 25.38 -13.11
CA VAL A 396 -50.26 25.58 -14.47
C VAL A 396 -49.57 26.94 -14.57
N GLU A 397 -50.17 28.00 -14.03
CA GLU A 397 -49.58 29.35 -14.04
C GLU A 397 -48.32 29.45 -13.17
N GLU A 398 -48.27 28.79 -12.01
CA GLU A 398 -47.06 28.69 -11.19
C GLU A 398 -45.91 28.01 -11.95
N LEU A 399 -46.23 27.08 -12.86
CA LEU A 399 -45.23 26.37 -13.66
C LEU A 399 -44.88 27.12 -14.95
N LEU A 400 -45.82 27.71 -15.67
CA LEU A 400 -45.63 28.25 -17.03
C LEU A 400 -45.76 29.77 -17.13
N ASP A 401 -45.88 30.45 -15.99
CA ASP A 401 -46.28 31.86 -15.88
C ASP A 401 -47.73 32.08 -16.36
N LYS A 402 -48.15 33.34 -16.50
CA LYS A 402 -49.52 33.67 -16.90
C LYS A 402 -49.80 33.26 -18.35
N ALA A 403 -50.99 32.72 -18.61
CA ALA A 403 -51.44 32.43 -19.97
C ALA A 403 -51.43 33.69 -20.86
N THR A 404 -51.14 33.48 -22.14
CA THR A 404 -51.19 34.53 -23.19
C THR A 404 -52.62 34.98 -23.43
N ASP A 405 -53.55 34.03 -23.46
CA ASP A 405 -54.98 34.29 -23.60
C ASP A 405 -55.77 33.22 -22.83
N THR A 406 -56.99 33.56 -22.42
CA THR A 406 -57.88 32.66 -21.70
C THR A 406 -59.30 32.84 -22.21
N THR A 407 -59.87 31.78 -22.76
CA THR A 407 -61.23 31.80 -23.33
C THR A 407 -62.13 30.83 -22.60
N VAL A 408 -63.39 31.24 -22.41
CA VAL A 408 -64.41 30.45 -21.74
C VAL A 408 -65.53 30.18 -22.74
N ASP A 409 -65.74 28.90 -23.07
CA ASP A 409 -66.86 28.47 -23.90
C ASP A 409 -68.00 27.96 -23.00
N THR A 410 -69.06 28.76 -22.92
CA THR A 410 -70.32 28.43 -22.22
C THR A 410 -71.39 27.86 -23.14
N SER A 411 -71.11 27.73 -24.45
CA SER A 411 -72.09 27.30 -25.46
C SER A 411 -72.33 25.79 -25.48
N SER A 412 -71.44 25.00 -24.85
CA SER A 412 -71.57 23.55 -24.76
C SER A 412 -72.20 23.11 -23.43
N ALA A 413 -72.77 21.89 -23.41
CA ALA A 413 -73.38 21.30 -22.21
C ALA A 413 -72.40 21.14 -21.02
N SER A 414 -71.08 21.24 -21.28
CA SER A 414 -70.00 21.19 -20.30
C SER A 414 -69.08 22.39 -20.54
N PRO A 415 -69.23 23.51 -19.82
CA PRO A 415 -68.46 24.71 -20.07
C PRO A 415 -66.95 24.44 -19.97
N LYS A 416 -66.18 24.95 -20.94
CA LYS A 416 -64.74 24.70 -21.06
C LYS A 416 -63.94 25.99 -20.92
N LEU A 417 -62.89 25.92 -20.12
CA LEU A 417 -61.86 26.96 -20.02
C LEU A 417 -60.67 26.54 -20.89
N SER A 418 -60.24 27.40 -21.80
CA SER A 418 -59.04 27.22 -22.60
C SER A 418 -57.98 28.23 -22.18
N MET A 419 -56.77 27.77 -21.86
CA MET A 419 -55.63 28.63 -21.53
C MET A 419 -54.54 28.48 -22.59
N LEU A 420 -54.30 29.54 -23.35
CA LEU A 420 -53.30 29.58 -24.43
C LEU A 420 -51.93 30.02 -23.89
N TYR A 421 -50.91 29.21 -24.18
CA TYR A 421 -49.51 29.52 -23.91
C TYR A 421 -48.74 29.60 -25.24
N ASP A 422 -48.79 30.76 -25.91
CA ASP A 422 -48.23 30.90 -27.25
C ASP A 422 -46.69 30.75 -27.27
N LYS A 423 -46.02 31.11 -26.16
CA LYS A 423 -44.57 30.87 -25.97
C LYS A 423 -44.20 29.39 -26.13
N TYR A 424 -45.03 28.50 -25.60
CA TYR A 424 -44.81 27.06 -25.61
C TYR A 424 -45.62 26.33 -26.69
N LYS A 425 -46.44 27.06 -27.46
CA LYS A 425 -47.34 26.53 -28.50
C LYS A 425 -48.23 25.40 -27.96
N MET A 426 -48.87 25.70 -26.82
CA MET A 426 -49.75 24.78 -26.09
C MET A 426 -51.06 25.46 -25.69
N THR A 427 -52.16 24.71 -25.69
CA THR A 427 -53.45 25.12 -25.10
C THR A 427 -53.87 24.08 -24.08
N PHE A 428 -54.19 24.52 -22.88
CA PHE A 428 -54.80 23.66 -21.86
C PHE A 428 -56.31 23.76 -21.96
N GLN A 429 -56.98 22.62 -21.96
CA GLN A 429 -58.43 22.50 -21.89
C GLN A 429 -58.81 22.05 -20.49
N LEU A 430 -59.65 22.82 -19.81
CA LEU A 430 -60.11 22.55 -18.46
C LEU A 430 -61.63 22.45 -18.42
N GLU A 431 -62.14 21.52 -17.63
CA GLU A 431 -63.57 21.44 -17.34
C GLU A 431 -63.90 22.43 -16.21
N ILE A 432 -64.87 23.31 -16.44
CA ILE A 432 -65.25 24.33 -15.46
C ILE A 432 -66.12 23.67 -14.39
N SER A 433 -65.67 23.71 -13.14
CA SER A 433 -66.48 23.27 -12.01
C SER A 433 -67.69 24.20 -11.85
N LYS A 434 -68.88 23.60 -11.69
CA LYS A 434 -70.15 24.33 -11.51
C LYS A 434 -70.20 25.16 -10.23
N ASP A 435 -69.36 24.82 -9.26
CA ASP A 435 -69.39 25.39 -7.91
C ASP A 435 -68.26 26.41 -7.66
N ASN A 436 -67.12 26.29 -8.37
CA ASN A 436 -65.96 27.17 -8.17
C ASN A 436 -64.92 27.05 -9.30
N GLU A 437 -64.61 28.15 -9.97
CA GLU A 437 -63.63 28.20 -11.07
C GLU A 437 -62.22 27.71 -10.66
N LYS A 438 -61.87 27.79 -9.36
CA LYS A 438 -60.60 27.28 -8.81
C LYS A 438 -60.51 25.75 -8.78
N ASP A 439 -61.62 25.05 -8.89
CA ASP A 439 -61.69 23.58 -8.92
C ASP A 439 -61.68 23.03 -10.35
N SER A 440 -61.52 23.89 -11.35
CA SER A 440 -61.35 23.47 -12.75
C SER A 440 -60.03 22.71 -12.90
N LEU A 441 -60.04 21.57 -13.59
CA LEU A 441 -58.86 20.72 -13.77
C LEU A 441 -58.54 20.57 -15.26
N VAL A 442 -57.25 20.49 -15.59
CA VAL A 442 -56.78 20.18 -16.94
C VAL A 442 -57.27 18.79 -17.34
N THR A 443 -58.09 18.73 -18.38
CA THR A 443 -58.62 17.50 -18.97
C THR A 443 -57.93 17.15 -20.28
N ALA A 444 -57.34 18.13 -20.97
CA ALA A 444 -56.49 17.86 -22.12
C ALA A 444 -55.45 18.96 -22.36
N VAL A 445 -54.39 18.59 -23.07
CA VAL A 445 -53.32 19.48 -23.52
C VAL A 445 -53.21 19.37 -25.03
N GLU A 446 -53.51 20.45 -25.73
CA GLU A 446 -53.27 20.58 -27.17
C GLU A 446 -51.86 21.13 -27.40
N VAL A 447 -51.12 20.52 -28.33
CA VAL A 447 -49.71 20.80 -28.61
C VAL A 447 -49.54 21.03 -30.11
N TRP A 448 -48.85 22.11 -30.47
CA TRP A 448 -48.41 22.39 -31.84
C TRP A 448 -46.99 22.95 -31.93
N SER A 449 -46.20 22.87 -30.84
CA SER A 449 -44.76 23.13 -30.87
C SER A 449 -44.03 22.06 -31.68
N GLU A 450 -43.07 22.44 -32.52
CA GLU A 450 -42.27 21.47 -33.28
C GLU A 450 -41.53 20.47 -32.38
N SER A 451 -40.89 20.94 -31.30
CA SER A 451 -40.21 20.07 -30.32
C SER A 451 -41.15 19.10 -29.62
N GLY A 452 -42.29 19.60 -29.13
CA GLY A 452 -43.32 18.79 -28.50
C GLY A 452 -43.91 17.72 -29.42
N LEU A 453 -44.14 18.06 -30.69
CA LEU A 453 -44.63 17.11 -31.68
C LEU A 453 -43.55 16.07 -32.02
N GLN A 454 -42.27 16.42 -32.04
CA GLN A 454 -41.19 15.45 -32.22
C GLN A 454 -41.14 14.43 -31.06
N ASP A 455 -41.26 14.88 -29.82
CA ASP A 455 -41.30 14.00 -28.64
C ASP A 455 -42.56 13.10 -28.66
N ILE A 456 -43.73 13.65 -28.98
CA ILE A 456 -44.97 12.86 -29.12
C ILE A 456 -44.83 11.83 -30.24
N ASP A 457 -44.35 12.22 -31.42
CA ASP A 457 -44.20 11.32 -32.57
C ASP A 457 -43.22 10.18 -32.25
N ALA A 458 -42.13 10.48 -31.52
CA ALA A 458 -41.18 9.47 -31.06
C ALA A 458 -41.81 8.50 -30.05
N ILE A 459 -42.61 9.01 -29.11
CA ILE A 459 -43.35 8.19 -28.13
C ILE A 459 -44.31 7.26 -28.87
N VAL A 460 -45.20 7.77 -29.72
CA VAL A 460 -46.26 6.95 -30.33
C VAL A 460 -45.73 5.97 -31.39
N GLN A 461 -44.58 6.25 -32.00
CA GLN A 461 -43.90 5.34 -32.92
C GLN A 461 -43.00 4.32 -32.21
N ASP A 462 -42.99 4.29 -30.86
CA ASP A 462 -42.15 3.39 -30.06
C ASP A 462 -40.65 3.48 -30.44
N LYS A 463 -40.18 4.68 -30.78
CA LYS A 463 -38.76 4.91 -31.10
C LYS A 463 -37.86 4.82 -29.86
N ASP A 464 -38.43 4.52 -28.70
CA ASP A 464 -37.75 4.32 -27.41
C ASP A 464 -36.74 3.16 -27.39
N ALA A 465 -36.74 2.27 -28.40
CA ALA A 465 -35.80 1.15 -28.46
C ALA A 465 -34.40 1.50 -29.04
N ALA A 466 -34.25 2.60 -29.80
CA ALA A 466 -33.01 2.83 -30.60
C ALA A 466 -32.03 3.84 -30.00
N GLN A 467 -32.47 4.76 -29.14
CA GLN A 467 -31.57 5.70 -28.43
C GLN A 467 -31.15 5.19 -27.04
N ALA A 468 -31.68 4.05 -26.60
CA ALA A 468 -31.30 3.39 -25.35
C ALA A 468 -29.87 2.82 -25.34
N ALA A 469 -29.15 2.84 -26.48
CA ALA A 469 -27.81 2.26 -26.63
C ALA A 469 -26.77 3.22 -27.25
N GLY A 470 -27.10 4.50 -27.43
CA GLY A 470 -26.30 5.42 -28.27
C GLY A 470 -25.42 6.44 -27.54
N ASP A 471 -25.74 6.83 -26.30
CA ASP A 471 -25.01 7.87 -25.57
C ASP A 471 -24.22 7.24 -24.40
N ASP A 472 -23.25 6.39 -24.75
CA ASP A 472 -22.16 5.93 -23.87
C ASP A 472 -20.96 6.92 -23.90
N ASP A 473 -21.21 8.22 -24.12
CA ASP A 473 -20.18 9.27 -24.07
C ASP A 473 -19.95 9.83 -22.65
N ALA A 474 -20.07 8.95 -21.66
CA ALA A 474 -19.40 9.11 -20.37
C ALA A 474 -18.60 7.84 -20.10
N LYS A 475 -17.64 7.54 -20.97
CA LYS A 475 -16.66 6.44 -20.82
C LYS A 475 -16.07 6.47 -19.39
N PRO A 476 -16.46 5.57 -18.47
CA PRO A 476 -15.69 5.35 -17.26
C PRO A 476 -14.43 4.61 -17.73
N GLY A 477 -13.26 5.05 -17.27
CA GLY A 477 -12.02 4.31 -17.51
C GLY A 477 -12.18 2.86 -17.08
N ALA A 478 -11.76 1.95 -17.94
CA ALA A 478 -11.84 0.50 -17.76
C ALA A 478 -11.02 0.05 -16.54
N ASP A 479 -11.63 -0.78 -15.69
CA ASP A 479 -11.17 -2.15 -15.41
C ASP A 479 -12.29 -2.94 -14.69
N ASP A 480 -12.35 -4.23 -14.99
CA ASP A 480 -13.52 -5.10 -14.99
C ASP A 480 -14.00 -5.69 -13.64
N ALA A 481 -15.26 -6.14 -13.70
CA ALA A 481 -15.85 -7.34 -13.08
C ALA A 481 -16.45 -7.26 -11.66
N ALA A 482 -17.78 -7.11 -11.59
CA ALA A 482 -18.65 -8.05 -10.87
C ALA A 482 -20.11 -7.87 -11.32
N GLY A 483 -20.72 -8.98 -11.72
CA GLY A 483 -22.03 -9.02 -12.36
C GLY A 483 -23.22 -8.85 -11.41
N GLY A 484 -24.30 -8.36 -11.99
CA GLY A 484 -25.61 -8.24 -11.37
C GLY A 484 -26.63 -7.90 -12.46
N THR A 485 -27.15 -8.92 -13.13
CA THR A 485 -28.21 -8.83 -14.12
C THR A 485 -29.51 -8.33 -13.47
N ALA A 486 -29.70 -7.02 -13.46
CA ALA A 486 -30.98 -6.40 -13.16
C ALA A 486 -31.92 -6.65 -14.36
N LYS A 487 -32.80 -7.64 -14.21
CA LYS A 487 -33.91 -7.88 -15.13
C LYS A 487 -34.74 -6.61 -15.30
N SER A 488 -34.79 -6.16 -16.56
CA SER A 488 -35.85 -5.41 -17.23
C SER A 488 -37.13 -5.19 -16.39
N GLN A 489 -37.41 -3.92 -16.07
CA GLN A 489 -38.76 -3.42 -15.79
C GLN A 489 -39.32 -2.74 -17.06
N SER A 490 -39.57 -3.51 -18.13
CA SER A 490 -40.06 -2.98 -19.43
C SER A 490 -41.55 -3.20 -19.69
N ALA A 491 -42.41 -3.26 -18.68
CA ALA A 491 -43.77 -3.78 -18.87
C ALA A 491 -44.91 -2.78 -19.17
N ASP A 492 -44.89 -1.50 -18.78
CA ASP A 492 -46.16 -0.73 -18.72
C ASP A 492 -46.31 0.56 -19.57
N THR A 493 -45.60 0.73 -20.70
CA THR A 493 -45.77 1.94 -21.53
C THR A 493 -45.64 1.74 -23.05
N LYS A 494 -45.84 0.53 -23.58
CA LYS A 494 -45.76 0.36 -25.05
C LYS A 494 -46.96 1.06 -25.73
N PRO A 495 -46.73 1.95 -26.72
CA PRO A 495 -47.81 2.62 -27.42
C PRO A 495 -48.68 1.61 -28.15
N THR A 496 -50.00 1.75 -28.00
CA THR A 496 -50.98 0.95 -28.75
C THR A 496 -51.88 1.88 -29.54
N MET A 497 -51.90 1.75 -30.86
CA MET A 497 -52.87 2.48 -31.68
C MET A 497 -54.26 1.87 -31.48
N ILE A 498 -55.22 2.69 -31.06
CA ILE A 498 -56.60 2.26 -30.79
C ILE A 498 -57.59 2.73 -31.85
N ARG A 499 -57.26 3.78 -32.61
CA ARG A 499 -58.11 4.31 -33.70
C ARG A 499 -57.27 4.97 -34.78
N SER A 500 -57.69 4.86 -36.03
CA SER A 500 -57.10 5.56 -37.18
C SER A 500 -58.20 5.91 -38.18
N GLU A 501 -58.52 7.20 -38.30
CA GLU A 501 -59.56 7.72 -39.19
C GLU A 501 -59.08 8.98 -39.92
N GLY A 502 -58.96 8.88 -41.25
CA GLY A 502 -58.43 9.95 -42.08
C GLY A 502 -57.04 10.39 -41.63
N ASN A 503 -56.92 11.67 -41.27
CA ASN A 503 -55.66 12.29 -40.80
C ASN A 503 -55.44 12.14 -39.29
N VAL A 504 -56.38 11.54 -38.53
CA VAL A 504 -56.30 11.40 -37.08
C VAL A 504 -55.92 9.97 -36.70
N ARG A 505 -54.93 9.83 -35.83
CA ARG A 505 -54.56 8.57 -35.19
C ARG A 505 -54.61 8.72 -33.68
N VAL A 506 -55.18 7.75 -32.98
CA VAL A 506 -55.27 7.76 -31.51
C VAL A 506 -54.42 6.64 -30.95
N TYR A 507 -53.51 6.99 -30.07
CA TYR A 507 -52.63 6.06 -29.38
C TYR A 507 -52.90 6.07 -27.89
N ARG A 508 -52.93 4.90 -27.27
CA ARG A 508 -52.89 4.74 -25.82
C ARG A 508 -51.46 4.49 -25.39
N VAL A 509 -50.97 5.29 -24.45
CA VAL A 509 -49.65 5.14 -23.83
C VAL A 509 -49.84 5.26 -22.33
N GLY A 510 -49.79 4.13 -21.62
CA GLY A 510 -50.18 4.05 -20.22
C GLY A 510 -51.63 4.49 -20.01
N ASP A 511 -51.81 5.50 -19.16
CA ASP A 511 -53.11 6.07 -18.79
C ASP A 511 -53.48 7.35 -19.58
N ALA A 512 -52.75 7.66 -20.65
CA ALA A 512 -53.03 8.79 -21.51
C ALA A 512 -53.38 8.36 -22.95
N LEU A 513 -54.22 9.17 -23.59
CA LEU A 513 -54.56 9.10 -25.00
C LEU A 513 -53.91 10.26 -25.75
N TYR A 514 -53.28 9.94 -26.87
CA TYR A 514 -52.64 10.87 -27.78
C TYR A 514 -53.42 10.89 -29.08
N TYR A 515 -54.19 11.96 -29.32
CA TYR A 515 -54.92 12.23 -30.55
C TYR A 515 -54.01 13.02 -31.49
N CYS A 516 -53.40 12.32 -32.43
CA CYS A 516 -52.37 12.85 -33.32
C CYS A 516 -52.96 13.16 -34.69
N TYR A 517 -52.84 14.41 -35.14
CA TYR A 517 -53.28 14.86 -36.47
C TYR A 517 -52.08 15.00 -37.42
N TYR A 518 -52.12 14.23 -38.51
CA TYR A 518 -51.06 14.14 -39.50
C TYR A 518 -51.46 14.81 -40.82
N THR A 519 -50.55 15.55 -41.42
CA THR A 519 -50.69 16.08 -42.79
C THR A 519 -49.46 15.67 -43.59
N GLY A 520 -49.67 14.99 -44.73
CA GLY A 520 -48.55 14.51 -45.56
C GLY A 520 -47.58 13.59 -44.81
N GLY A 521 -48.07 12.84 -43.82
CA GLY A 521 -47.25 11.96 -42.98
C GLY A 521 -46.50 12.65 -41.84
N LYS A 522 -46.48 13.99 -41.76
CA LYS A 522 -45.88 14.74 -40.65
C LYS A 522 -46.93 15.00 -39.56
N LEU A 523 -46.57 14.78 -38.31
CA LEU A 523 -47.39 15.17 -37.16
C LEU A 523 -47.37 16.71 -37.07
N VAL A 524 -48.55 17.35 -37.14
CA VAL A 524 -48.66 18.82 -37.12
C VAL A 524 -49.41 19.35 -35.90
N ARG A 525 -50.15 18.49 -35.21
CA ARG A 525 -50.88 18.82 -33.98
C ARG A 525 -51.17 17.54 -33.19
N ALA A 526 -51.17 17.63 -31.87
CA ALA A 526 -51.58 16.53 -31.01
C ALA A 526 -52.40 17.04 -29.83
N MET A 527 -53.34 16.24 -29.37
CA MET A 527 -54.08 16.48 -28.12
C MET A 527 -53.85 15.30 -27.18
N VAL A 528 -53.47 15.59 -25.95
CA VAL A 528 -53.18 14.60 -24.91
C VAL A 528 -54.24 14.70 -23.83
N GLY A 529 -54.92 13.59 -23.53
CA GLY A 529 -55.96 13.53 -22.51
C GLY A 529 -55.91 12.22 -21.71
N PRO A 530 -56.74 12.04 -20.67
CA PRO A 530 -56.79 10.81 -19.90
C PRO A 530 -57.38 9.65 -20.71
N ALA A 531 -56.96 8.42 -20.41
CA ALA A 531 -57.50 7.20 -21.02
C ALA A 531 -58.80 6.70 -20.38
N ALA A 532 -59.23 7.31 -19.26
CA ALA A 532 -60.43 6.92 -18.54
C ALA A 532 -61.69 7.60 -19.13
N LYS A 533 -62.54 6.73 -19.70
CA LYS A 533 -63.95 6.82 -20.15
C LYS A 533 -64.42 8.06 -20.91
#